data_AF-A0A2D8UDU6-F1
#
_entry.id   AF-A0A2D8UDU6-F1
#
_cell.length_a   1.000
_cell.length_b   1.000
_cell.length_c   1.000
_cell.angle_alpha   90.00
_cell.angle_beta   90.00
_cell.angle_gamma   90.00
#
_symmetry.space_group_name_H-M   'P 1'
#
loop_
_entity.id
_entity.type
_entity.pdbx_description
1 polymer ?
#
loop_
_entity_poly.entity_id
_entity_poly.type
_entity_poly.pdbx_seq_one_letter_code
_entity_poly.pdbx_strand_id
1 'polypeptide(L)'
;QTKHTQLTFLEKLDTKLIEKCKSIKQFVMLITDLSYFAVTCIGKKNAVRRDSFIDQSYIIGAQALPIIGLVIFLIGAVSAIQSAAQLRQFGADIFVADLLAIGITRELGPLMTAIMVAGRSGSSIAA
;
A
#
# COMPACT_ATOMS: atom_id res chain seq x y z
N GLN A 1 -46.16 -19.77 8.87
CA GLN A 1 -45.26 -19.68 7.69
C GLN A 1 -44.04 -18.75 7.92
N THR A 2 -44.12 -17.73 8.78
CA THR A 2 -43.04 -16.77 9.07
C THR A 2 -41.81 -17.32 9.82
N LYS A 3 -41.91 -18.43 10.56
CA LYS A 3 -40.77 -19.03 11.30
C LYS A 3 -39.77 -19.78 10.39
N HIS A 4 -40.23 -20.39 9.28
CA HIS A 4 -39.35 -21.13 8.37
C HIS A 4 -38.37 -20.21 7.62
N THR A 5 -38.82 -19.01 7.22
CA THR A 5 -37.97 -18.02 6.55
C THR A 5 -36.87 -17.46 7.46
N GLN A 6 -37.14 -17.32 8.76
CA GLN A 6 -36.15 -16.82 9.74
C GLN A 6 -35.06 -17.87 10.03
N LEU A 7 -35.41 -19.15 10.12
CA LEU A 7 -34.46 -20.25 10.26
C LEU A 7 -33.51 -20.33 9.04
N THR A 8 -34.03 -20.21 7.82
CA THR A 8 -33.20 -20.18 6.60
C THR A 8 -32.29 -18.95 6.51
N PHE A 9 -32.70 -17.80 7.06
CA PHE A 9 -31.85 -16.60 7.10
C PHE A 9 -30.70 -16.75 8.10
N LEU A 10 -30.98 -17.31 9.28
CA LEU A 10 -29.97 -17.58 10.30
C LEU A 10 -28.95 -18.63 9.84
N GLU A 11 -29.36 -19.69 9.15
CA GLU A 11 -28.43 -20.69 8.57
C GLU A 11 -27.54 -20.09 7.47
N LYS A 12 -28.06 -19.18 6.65
CA LYS A 12 -27.28 -18.47 5.62
C LYS A 12 -26.29 -17.48 6.23
N LEU A 13 -26.63 -16.88 7.37
CA LEU A 13 -25.72 -15.99 8.09
C LEU A 13 -24.60 -16.79 8.76
N ASP A 14 -24.96 -17.91 9.40
CA ASP A 14 -24.02 -18.81 10.08
C ASP A 14 -22.97 -19.38 9.12
N THR A 15 -23.41 -19.95 8.00
CA THR A 15 -22.51 -20.49 6.96
C THR A 15 -21.55 -19.43 6.39
N LYS A 16 -22.04 -18.21 6.10
CA LYS A 16 -21.18 -17.10 5.64
C LYS A 16 -20.18 -16.65 6.70
N LEU A 17 -20.58 -16.61 7.97
CA LEU A 17 -19.68 -16.24 9.07
C LEU A 17 -18.57 -17.27 9.24
N ILE A 18 -18.92 -18.57 9.19
CA ILE A 18 -17.95 -19.66 9.28
C ILE A 18 -16.97 -19.64 8.09
N GLU A 19 -17.47 -19.45 6.87
CA GLU A 19 -16.61 -19.32 5.68
C GLU A 19 -15.66 -18.12 5.79
N LYS A 20 -16.17 -16.96 6.23
CA LYS A 20 -15.34 -15.76 6.40
C LYS A 20 -14.27 -15.97 7.47
N CYS A 21 -14.60 -16.59 8.60
CA CYS A 21 -13.63 -16.96 9.64
C CYS A 21 -12.57 -17.93 9.12
N LYS A 22 -12.96 -18.90 8.29
CA LYS A 22 -12.02 -19.86 7.67
C LYS A 22 -11.05 -19.16 6.72
N SER A 23 -11.54 -18.26 5.87
CA SER A 23 -10.68 -17.47 4.97
C SER A 23 -9.71 -16.58 5.75
N ILE A 24 -10.17 -15.91 6.83
CA ILE A 24 -9.29 -15.11 7.69
C ILE A 24 -8.18 -15.98 8.30
N LYS A 25 -8.52 -17.17 8.79
CA LYS A 25 -7.51 -18.11 9.34
C LYS A 25 -6.48 -18.51 8.27
N GLN A 26 -6.92 -18.78 7.05
CA GLN A 26 -6.04 -19.11 5.93
C GLN A 26 -5.10 -17.95 5.57
N PHE A 27 -5.61 -16.71 5.55
CA PHE A 27 -4.78 -15.53 5.34
C PHE A 27 -3.72 -15.37 6.43
N VAL A 28 -4.08 -15.56 7.71
CA VAL A 28 -3.13 -15.46 8.84
C VAL A 28 -2.05 -16.56 8.74
N MET A 29 -2.42 -17.79 8.38
CA MET A 29 -1.46 -18.87 8.16
C MET A 29 -0.48 -18.54 7.04
N LEU A 30 -0.97 -18.04 5.90
CA LEU A 30 -0.14 -17.67 4.76
C LEU A 30 0.86 -16.55 5.12
N ILE A 31 0.41 -15.53 5.85
CA ILE A 31 1.31 -14.45 6.33
C ILE A 31 2.38 -15.01 7.25
N THR A 32 2.03 -15.96 8.13
CA THR A 32 2.96 -16.58 9.08
C THR A 32 4.01 -17.42 8.35
N ASP A 33 3.60 -18.26 7.41
CA ASP A 33 4.51 -19.09 6.61
C ASP A 33 5.47 -18.23 5.79
N LEU A 34 4.96 -17.20 5.12
CA LEU A 34 5.77 -16.26 4.33
C LEU A 34 6.79 -15.53 5.22
N SER A 35 6.37 -15.08 6.40
CA SER A 35 7.25 -14.40 7.36
C SER A 35 8.34 -15.34 7.88
N TYR A 36 7.98 -16.59 8.20
CA TYR A 36 8.93 -17.60 8.66
C TYR A 36 10.01 -17.92 7.60
N PHE A 37 9.60 -18.15 6.35
CA PHE A 37 10.53 -18.35 5.24
C PHE A 37 11.38 -17.10 4.97
N ALA A 38 10.80 -15.90 5.01
CA ALA A 38 11.54 -14.66 4.79
C ALA A 38 12.66 -14.45 5.82
N VAL A 39 12.36 -14.64 7.11
CA VAL A 39 13.34 -14.47 8.20
C VAL A 39 14.44 -15.52 8.13
N THR A 40 14.10 -16.79 7.85
CA THR A 40 15.09 -17.87 7.79
C THR A 40 16.00 -17.79 6.55
N CYS A 41 15.51 -17.24 5.44
CA CYS A 41 16.31 -17.01 4.22
C CYS A 41 17.40 -15.94 4.37
N ILE A 42 17.21 -14.93 5.25
CA ILE A 42 18.19 -13.85 5.47
C ILE A 42 19.51 -14.38 6.06
N GLY A 43 19.45 -15.39 6.93
CA GLY A 43 20.62 -15.95 7.61
C GLY A 43 21.46 -16.95 6.79
N LYS A 44 20.93 -17.48 5.68
CA LYS A 44 21.61 -18.50 4.87
C LYS A 44 22.23 -17.89 3.61
N LYS A 45 23.56 -17.84 3.56
CA LYS A 45 24.38 -17.20 2.49
C LYS A 45 24.06 -17.64 1.05
N ASN A 46 23.50 -18.84 0.85
CA ASN A 46 23.15 -19.42 -0.46
C ASN A 46 21.66 -19.80 -0.62
N ALA A 47 20.75 -19.28 0.21
CA ALA A 47 19.32 -19.60 0.10
C ALA A 47 18.59 -18.83 -1.01
N VAL A 48 19.12 -17.69 -1.45
CA VAL A 48 18.45 -16.80 -2.42
C VAL A 48 19.28 -16.71 -3.70
N ARG A 49 18.66 -17.06 -4.84
CA ARG A 49 19.24 -16.84 -6.17
C ARG A 49 19.27 -15.34 -6.47
N ARG A 50 20.47 -14.75 -6.47
CA ARG A 50 20.69 -13.30 -6.63
C ARG A 50 20.04 -12.76 -7.91
N ASP A 51 20.12 -13.50 -9.01
CA ASP A 51 19.57 -13.06 -10.31
C ASP A 51 18.06 -12.84 -10.25
N SER A 52 17.32 -13.77 -9.64
CA SER A 52 15.87 -13.63 -9.48
C SER A 52 15.47 -12.52 -8.52
N PHE A 53 16.26 -12.29 -7.47
CA PHE A 53 16.00 -11.20 -6.54
C PHE A 53 16.16 -9.83 -7.21
N ILE A 54 17.21 -9.66 -8.03
CA ILE A 54 17.48 -8.42 -8.75
C ILE A 54 16.38 -8.16 -9.79
N ASP A 55 16.01 -9.17 -10.57
CA ASP A 55 14.95 -9.06 -11.57
C ASP A 55 13.61 -8.64 -10.93
N GLN A 56 13.23 -9.29 -9.83
CA GLN A 56 12.01 -8.94 -9.11
C GLN A 56 12.07 -7.54 -8.48
N SER A 57 13.23 -7.13 -7.95
CA SER A 57 13.42 -5.79 -7.41
C SER A 57 13.33 -4.71 -8.49
N TYR A 58 13.86 -4.99 -9.69
CA TYR A 58 13.75 -4.09 -10.85
C TYR A 58 12.30 -3.95 -11.31
N ILE A 59 11.57 -5.06 -11.41
CA ILE A 59 10.17 -5.07 -11.82
C ILE A 59 9.31 -4.32 -10.79
N ILE A 60 9.45 -4.61 -9.50
CA ILE A 60 8.61 -4.01 -8.44
C ILE A 60 8.97 -2.53 -8.21
N GLY A 61 10.27 -2.21 -8.14
CA GLY A 61 10.75 -0.87 -7.76
C GLY A 61 11.00 0.03 -8.96
N ALA A 62 12.01 -0.32 -9.77
CA ALA A 62 12.54 0.59 -10.79
C ALA A 62 11.50 0.96 -11.86
N GLN A 63 10.66 0.01 -12.27
CA GLN A 63 9.61 0.28 -13.25
C GLN A 63 8.44 1.11 -12.69
N ALA A 64 8.30 1.23 -11.37
CA ALA A 64 7.26 2.07 -10.73
C ALA A 64 7.70 3.53 -10.55
N LEU A 65 9.02 3.80 -10.50
CA LEU A 65 9.58 5.14 -10.28
C LEU A 65 9.07 6.23 -11.24
N PRO A 66 8.91 5.99 -12.56
CA PRO A 66 8.47 7.05 -13.47
C PRO A 66 7.05 7.54 -13.14
N ILE A 67 6.14 6.63 -12.79
CA ILE A 67 4.75 6.95 -12.47
C ILE A 67 4.66 7.66 -11.12
N ILE A 68 5.42 7.18 -10.14
CA ILE A 68 5.49 7.81 -8.80
C ILE A 68 6.06 9.21 -8.89
N GLY A 69 7.16 9.40 -9.62
CA GLY A 69 7.79 10.71 -9.82
C GLY A 69 6.87 11.70 -10.52
N LEU A 70 6.17 11.26 -11.57
CA LEU A 70 5.19 12.10 -12.27
C LEU A 70 4.09 12.58 -11.33
N VAL A 71 3.52 11.69 -10.53
CA VAL A 71 2.41 12.04 -9.63
C VAL A 71 2.87 12.92 -8.48
N ILE A 72 4.01 12.64 -7.85
CA ILE A 72 4.56 13.51 -6.80
C ILE A 72 4.89 14.89 -7.34
N PHE A 73 5.41 14.98 -8.57
CA PHE A 73 5.67 16.26 -9.22
C PHE A 73 4.40 17.09 -9.43
N LEU A 74 3.35 16.47 -9.99
CA LEU A 74 2.08 17.15 -10.22
C LEU A 74 1.40 17.57 -8.91
N ILE A 75 1.40 16.68 -7.90
CA ILE A 75 0.87 16.98 -6.58
C ILE A 75 1.65 18.13 -5.93
N GLY A 76 2.98 18.14 -6.04
CA GLY A 76 3.81 19.22 -5.53
C GLY A 76 3.50 20.57 -6.18
N ALA A 77 3.32 20.60 -7.51
CA ALA A 77 2.97 21.82 -8.23
C ALA A 77 1.59 22.36 -7.82
N VAL A 78 0.57 21.49 -7.73
CA VAL A 78 -0.78 21.88 -7.28
C VAL A 78 -0.75 22.35 -5.83
N SER A 79 -0.06 21.59 -4.96
CA SER A 79 0.07 21.91 -3.53
C SER A 79 0.79 23.25 -3.30
N ALA A 80 1.76 23.60 -4.14
CA ALA A 80 2.44 24.89 -4.06
C ALA A 80 1.51 26.08 -4.30
N ILE A 81 0.67 25.99 -5.34
CA ILE A 81 -0.25 27.08 -5.69
C ILE A 81 -1.31 27.27 -4.58
N GLN A 82 -1.87 26.19 -4.04
CA GLN A 82 -2.84 26.29 -2.94
C GLN A 82 -2.22 26.79 -1.63
N SER A 83 -1.00 26.35 -1.29
CA SER A 83 -0.34 26.72 -0.03
C SER A 83 0.11 28.18 -0.06
N ALA A 84 0.57 28.67 -1.21
CA ALA A 84 0.86 30.09 -1.41
C ALA A 84 -0.39 30.95 -1.21
N ALA A 85 -1.52 30.54 -1.80
CA ALA A 85 -2.79 31.24 -1.62
C ALA A 85 -3.27 31.25 -0.15
N GLN A 86 -2.92 30.23 0.65
CA GLN A 86 -3.24 30.17 2.08
C GLN A 86 -2.32 31.05 2.92
N LEU A 87 -1.00 30.95 2.73
CA LEU A 87 -0.01 31.70 3.52
C LEU A 87 -0.02 33.21 3.24
N ARG A 88 -0.40 33.60 2.02
CA ARG A 88 -0.56 35.02 1.65
C ARG A 88 -1.63 35.73 2.48
N GLN A 89 -2.63 35.00 2.99
CA GLN A 89 -3.67 35.54 3.89
C GLN A 89 -3.10 35.89 5.27
N PHE A 90 -2.01 35.22 5.67
CA PHE A 90 -1.32 35.40 6.93
C PHE A 90 -0.04 36.25 6.79
N GLY A 91 0.25 36.79 5.60
CA GLY A 91 1.46 37.56 5.32
C GLY A 91 2.76 36.73 5.31
N ALA A 92 2.66 35.41 5.14
CA ALA A 92 3.74 34.46 5.37
C ALA A 92 4.22 33.74 4.09
N ASP A 93 4.15 34.38 2.92
CA ASP A 93 4.42 33.79 1.59
C ASP A 93 5.81 33.14 1.46
N ILE A 94 6.82 33.64 2.19
CA ILE A 94 8.19 33.10 2.15
C ILE A 94 8.31 31.67 2.73
N PHE A 95 7.36 31.24 3.57
CA PHE A 95 7.40 29.94 4.25
C PHE A 95 6.75 28.81 3.44
N VAL A 96 6.21 29.11 2.26
CA VAL A 96 5.52 28.13 1.40
C VAL A 96 6.46 26.98 1.02
N ALA A 97 7.69 27.31 0.63
CA ALA A 97 8.68 26.31 0.23
C ALA A 97 9.08 25.38 1.38
N ASP A 98 9.32 25.92 2.57
CA ASP A 98 9.71 25.13 3.75
C ASP A 98 8.58 24.19 4.20
N LEU A 99 7.34 24.69 4.24
CA LEU A 99 6.18 23.89 4.59
C LEU A 99 5.96 22.73 3.62
N LEU A 100 6.08 22.99 2.31
CA LEU A 100 5.91 21.95 1.29
C LEU A 100 7.06 20.96 1.31
N ALA A 101 8.30 21.42 1.44
CA ALA A 101 9.47 20.55 1.49
C ALA A 101 9.36 19.55 2.66
N ILE A 102 8.96 20.02 3.84
CA ILE A 102 8.79 19.16 5.02
C ILE A 102 7.54 18.27 4.85
N GLY A 103 6.40 18.83 4.46
CA GLY A 103 5.13 18.11 4.37
C GLY A 103 5.13 17.03 3.29
N ILE A 104 5.67 17.34 2.11
CA ILE A 104 5.75 16.38 1.00
C ILE A 104 6.80 15.32 1.30
N THR A 105 7.97 15.67 1.83
CA THR A 105 9.03 14.66 2.07
C THR A 105 8.67 13.70 3.21
N ARG A 106 8.00 14.19 4.25
CA ARG A 106 7.75 13.39 5.47
C ARG A 106 6.44 12.63 5.46
N GLU A 107 5.38 13.21 4.88
CA GLU A 107 4.04 12.64 4.95
C GLU A 107 3.62 12.11 3.58
N LEU A 108 3.52 13.02 2.61
CA LEU A 108 2.87 12.75 1.31
C LEU A 108 3.72 11.85 0.41
N GLY A 109 5.04 12.01 0.40
CA GLY A 109 5.97 11.25 -0.41
C GLY A 109 5.98 9.76 -0.06
N PRO A 110 6.24 9.38 1.21
CA PRO A 110 6.16 7.99 1.66
C PRO A 110 4.78 7.38 1.46
N LEU A 111 3.71 8.14 1.75
CA LEU A 111 2.33 7.69 1.57
C LEU A 111 2.03 7.36 0.11
N MET A 112 2.31 8.29 -0.81
CA MET A 112 2.06 8.11 -2.24
C MET A 112 2.89 6.96 -2.81
N THR A 113 4.16 6.86 -2.42
CA THR A 113 5.04 5.76 -2.81
C THR A 113 4.47 4.41 -2.35
N ALA A 114 4.03 4.31 -1.09
CA ALA A 114 3.46 3.07 -0.56
C ALA A 114 2.19 2.64 -1.31
N ILE A 115 1.26 3.57 -1.54
CA ILE A 115 -0.01 3.30 -2.24
C ILE A 115 0.27 2.86 -3.68
N MET A 116 1.14 3.58 -4.41
CA MET A 116 1.44 3.28 -5.80
C MET A 116 2.19 1.95 -5.98
N VAL A 117 3.18 1.68 -5.14
CA VAL A 117 3.92 0.42 -5.18
C VAL A 117 3.00 -0.75 -4.84
N ALA A 118 2.14 -0.61 -3.83
CA ALA A 118 1.16 -1.63 -3.47
C ALA A 118 0.15 -1.90 -4.60
N GLY A 119 -0.39 -0.85 -5.22
CA GLY A 119 -1.38 -0.98 -6.29
C GLY A 119 -0.80 -1.60 -7.56
N ARG A 120 0.34 -1.08 -8.04
CA ARG A 120 0.99 -1.56 -9.25
C ARG A 120 1.54 -2.97 -9.09
N SER A 121 2.30 -3.21 -8.02
CA SER A 121 2.95 -4.50 -7.80
C SER A 121 1.95 -5.57 -7.35
N GLY A 122 0.99 -5.21 -6.49
CA GLY A 122 -0.07 -6.13 -6.06
C GLY A 122 -0.93 -6.62 -7.22
N SER A 123 -1.28 -5.73 -8.15
CA SER A 123 -2.01 -6.12 -9.37
C SER A 123 -1.19 -7.04 -10.26
N SER A 124 0.11 -6.78 -10.45
CA SER A 124 0.98 -7.65 -11.27
C SER A 124 1.28 -9.02 -10.65
N ILE A 125 1.14 -9.17 -9.33
CA ILE A 125 1.34 -10.45 -8.64
C ILE A 125 0.04 -11.27 -8.64
N ALA A 126 -1.11 -10.60 -8.63
CA ALA A 126 -2.42 -11.24 -8.62
C ALA A 126 -2.98 -11.56 -10.02
N ALA A 127 -2.59 -10.77 -11.03
CA ALA A 127 -2.93 -11.00 -12.44
C ALA A 127 -2.04 -12.08 -13.06
#